data_AF-A0A8B8AHW8-F1
#
_entry.id   AF-A0A8B8AHW8-F1
#
_cell.length_a   1.000
_cell.length_b   1.000
_cell.length_c   1.000
_cell.angle_alpha   90.00
_cell.angle_beta   90.00
_cell.angle_gamma   90.00
#
_symmetry.space_group_name_H-M   'P 1'
#
loop_
_entity.id
_entity.type
_entity.pdbx_description
1 polymer ?
#
loop_
_entity_poly.entity_id
_entity_poly.type
_entity_poly.pdbx_seq_one_letter_code
_entity_poly.pdbx_strand_id
1 'polypeptide(L)'
;MKILTYFQEKQQQHSSTNFRIPKTFSSRTTGPILEDSEVGCIKRTDMIAERSMFINIFFILKLLSQMTVIHMFTRPCNISLQTVQAVPGCPDSLTSYQVAVKRKNCTAFLPIAAGCESLFYHCVLSDDNTHLVEVCAPTLNIIGRVCAKFDTKLKSIIRVDGLSCGNTTDGCPYSYESTKTYLYPECYSKQTNSTTDKPQSALSTAALVVLTIVSTTLVCAVAGGVVIFYVWKRQKGRGRTTEESEMERLTTQAEGNTDTPNEGSSLLVEQSESNAVHTSTNEIHTLPCGSIAQAQVWSHYTGFLRYVLPNIHLMIEGTQLYQSNKNRFPLLMYELVPENCELPPVIQDIPSDNNVKRITLMDETTCEHRYIHAGNTRKVTMPIYRITDRDGTEYFCVLEIPAVLSGIKKIITETPLAQRLQEKEIKMHVTEFYYALAGLLNHPKLNSTFNKARVISYNGDQDGFVLADEILKAIKQDLISGDMEYLFVGQFPAPLACIKGMYDLKVAGMTLEEMTSQVKKFCQEIKSVLQHGNSAHFSSQCEIIFDDDTTTSLSDEMARRLKNPIG
;
A
#
# COMPACT_ATOMS: atom_id res chain seq x y z
N MET A 1 -51.56 -12.11 -18.05
CA MET A 1 -51.86 -13.56 -18.06
C MET A 1 -50.79 -14.22 -18.92
N LYS A 2 -49.78 -14.98 -18.47
CA LYS A 2 -49.36 -15.70 -17.24
C LYS A 2 -47.85 -15.41 -17.09
N ILE A 3 -47.24 -14.98 -15.99
CA ILE A 3 -47.05 -15.56 -14.64
C ILE A 3 -46.70 -17.05 -14.63
N LEU A 4 -45.45 -17.36 -14.26
CA LEU A 4 -45.01 -18.42 -13.33
C LEU A 4 -43.48 -18.30 -13.17
N THR A 5 -42.93 -17.70 -12.11
CA THR A 5 -42.74 -18.17 -10.71
C THR A 5 -42.00 -19.51 -10.53
N TYR A 6 -41.02 -19.44 -9.62
CA TYR A 6 -40.49 -20.48 -8.73
C TYR A 6 -39.28 -21.32 -9.17
N PHE A 7 -38.15 -21.08 -8.49
CA PHE A 7 -37.34 -22.15 -7.90
C PHE A 7 -36.66 -21.65 -6.61
N GLN A 8 -37.16 -22.13 -5.47
CA GLN A 8 -36.48 -22.11 -4.18
C GLN A 8 -36.59 -23.52 -3.59
N GLU A 9 -35.49 -23.95 -2.98
CA GLU A 9 -35.30 -25.01 -1.97
C GLU A 9 -34.88 -26.46 -2.33
N LYS A 10 -33.91 -26.88 -1.51
CA LYS A 10 -33.51 -28.23 -1.04
C LYS A 10 -32.54 -29.08 -1.87
N GLN A 11 -31.30 -29.12 -1.39
CA GLN A 11 -30.54 -30.36 -1.22
C GLN A 11 -29.77 -30.31 0.12
N GLN A 12 -30.38 -30.89 1.15
CA GLN A 12 -29.68 -31.41 2.34
C GLN A 12 -30.14 -32.86 2.52
N GLN A 13 -29.15 -33.78 2.65
CA GLN A 13 -29.23 -35.15 3.21
C GLN A 13 -29.96 -36.23 2.36
N HIS A 14 -29.47 -37.47 2.15
CA HIS A 14 -28.83 -38.42 3.06
C HIS A 14 -28.36 -39.69 2.29
N SER A 15 -27.29 -40.38 2.74
CA SER A 15 -27.18 -41.85 2.92
C SER A 15 -25.68 -42.23 3.04
N SER A 16 -25.09 -42.36 4.24
CA SER A 16 -25.06 -43.54 5.13
C SER A 16 -24.52 -44.83 4.53
N THR A 17 -23.31 -45.22 4.95
CA THR A 17 -22.95 -46.62 5.26
C THR A 17 -21.89 -46.68 6.38
N ASN A 18 -22.34 -47.13 7.56
CA ASN A 18 -21.74 -48.10 8.47
C ASN A 18 -20.21 -48.16 8.68
N PHE A 19 -19.74 -47.80 9.88
CA PHE A 19 -18.87 -48.71 10.64
C PHE A 19 -19.00 -48.51 12.17
N ARG A 20 -18.70 -49.59 12.88
CA ARG A 20 -19.32 -50.07 14.13
C ARG A 20 -18.48 -49.72 15.37
N ILE A 21 -19.13 -49.29 16.45
CA ILE A 21 -18.57 -49.23 17.82
C ILE A 21 -18.55 -50.64 18.44
N PRO A 22 -17.52 -51.02 19.22
CA PRO A 22 -17.69 -51.92 20.35
C PRO A 22 -17.70 -51.16 21.69
N LYS A 23 -18.65 -51.57 22.51
CA LYS A 23 -19.01 -51.14 23.87
C LYS A 23 -17.90 -51.45 24.89
N THR A 24 -17.89 -50.70 25.99
CA THR A 24 -17.73 -51.10 27.43
C THR A 24 -17.06 -49.93 28.17
N PHE A 25 -17.40 -49.49 29.38
CA PHE A 25 -18.33 -49.92 30.41
C PHE A 25 -18.37 -48.83 31.51
N SER A 26 -19.58 -48.58 32.08
CA SER A 26 -19.91 -48.11 33.45
C SER A 26 -19.26 -46.82 33.99
N SER A 27 -20.04 -45.76 34.22
CA SER A 27 -20.71 -45.37 35.50
C SER A 27 -19.71 -45.08 36.64
N ARG A 28 -19.71 -43.91 37.29
CA ARG A 28 -20.79 -43.42 38.16
C ARG A 28 -20.63 -41.93 38.50
N THR A 29 -21.80 -41.34 38.69
CA THR A 29 -22.21 -40.12 39.41
C THR A 29 -21.38 -39.73 40.65
N THR A 30 -21.11 -38.43 40.83
CA THR A 30 -21.70 -37.49 41.84
C THR A 30 -20.97 -36.14 41.78
N GLY A 31 -21.70 -35.01 41.72
CA GLY A 31 -21.14 -33.65 41.89
C GLY A 31 -21.07 -33.24 43.37
N PRO A 32 -21.19 -31.95 43.71
CA PRO A 32 -20.47 -30.76 43.25
C PRO A 32 -19.64 -30.14 44.41
N ILE A 33 -19.01 -28.96 44.21
CA ILE A 33 -18.76 -27.85 45.18
C ILE A 33 -17.37 -27.19 44.99
N LEU A 34 -17.46 -25.90 44.65
CA LEU A 34 -16.68 -24.68 44.99
C LEU A 34 -15.17 -24.69 45.31
N GLU A 35 -14.55 -23.70 44.63
CA GLU A 35 -13.52 -22.73 45.06
C GLU A 35 -12.07 -23.13 45.40
N ASP A 36 -11.21 -22.39 44.68
CA ASP A 36 -9.91 -21.82 45.03
C ASP A 36 -8.59 -22.59 44.91
N SER A 37 -7.63 -21.79 44.40
CA SER A 37 -6.17 -21.85 44.53
C SER A 37 -5.35 -22.69 43.53
N GLU A 38 -4.76 -21.92 42.60
CA GLU A 38 -3.35 -21.89 42.18
C GLU A 38 -2.46 -23.16 42.09
N VAL A 39 -1.61 -23.09 41.05
CA VAL A 39 -0.30 -23.75 40.84
C VAL A 39 -0.32 -25.18 40.27
N GLY A 40 0.05 -25.29 39.00
CA GLY A 40 0.75 -26.48 38.50
C GLY A 40 0.67 -26.71 37.00
N CYS A 41 1.74 -26.37 36.26
CA CYS A 41 2.49 -27.31 35.40
C CYS A 41 3.33 -26.57 34.35
N ILE A 42 4.66 -26.57 34.55
CA ILE A 42 5.63 -26.40 33.47
C ILE A 42 6.36 -27.74 33.29
N LYS A 43 6.61 -28.05 32.01
CA LYS A 43 7.65 -28.93 31.43
C LYS A 43 7.12 -30.22 30.79
N ARG A 44 6.60 -30.09 29.56
CA ARG A 44 6.78 -31.12 28.52
C ARG A 44 6.56 -30.62 27.08
N THR A 45 7.35 -29.66 26.58
CA THR A 45 7.26 -29.25 25.15
C THR A 45 8.57 -28.89 24.44
N ASP A 46 9.76 -29.17 24.99
CA ASP A 46 11.00 -28.65 24.38
C ASP A 46 11.64 -29.57 23.32
N MET A 47 11.10 -30.77 23.05
CA MET A 47 11.77 -31.74 22.17
C MET A 47 11.15 -31.91 20.77
N ILE A 48 10.06 -31.19 20.45
CA ILE A 48 9.37 -31.25 19.14
C ILE A 48 9.63 -29.98 18.30
N ALA A 49 9.98 -28.86 18.94
CA ALA A 49 10.19 -27.57 18.28
C ALA A 49 11.44 -27.53 17.38
N GLU A 50 12.53 -28.19 17.76
CA GLU A 50 13.79 -28.13 17.00
C GLU A 50 13.68 -28.81 15.63
N ARG A 51 13.03 -29.98 15.53
CA ARG A 51 12.85 -30.70 14.25
C ARG A 51 11.91 -29.99 13.27
N SER A 52 10.91 -29.25 13.78
CA SER A 52 9.99 -28.47 12.95
C SER A 52 10.66 -27.20 12.38
N MET A 53 11.59 -26.59 13.13
CA MET A 53 12.28 -25.37 12.71
C MET A 53 13.18 -25.59 11.48
N PHE A 54 13.93 -26.70 11.42
CA PHE A 54 14.81 -27.00 10.28
C PHE A 54 14.05 -27.28 8.99
N ILE A 55 12.91 -27.98 9.07
CA ILE A 55 12.05 -28.24 7.92
C ILE A 55 11.48 -26.92 7.39
N ASN A 56 10.98 -26.05 8.27
CA ASN A 56 10.43 -24.75 7.89
C ASN A 56 11.49 -23.82 7.28
N ILE A 57 12.72 -23.81 7.79
CA ILE A 57 13.83 -23.03 7.21
C ILE A 57 14.18 -23.53 5.80
N PHE A 58 14.22 -24.85 5.59
CA PHE A 58 14.49 -25.42 4.28
C PHE A 58 13.40 -25.06 3.25
N PHE A 59 12.13 -25.07 3.66
CA PHE A 59 11.02 -24.62 2.83
C PHE A 59 11.10 -23.11 2.51
N ILE A 60 11.43 -22.27 3.49
CA ILE A 60 11.59 -20.82 3.29
C ILE A 60 12.75 -20.52 2.34
N LEU A 61 13.90 -21.17 2.48
CA LEU A 61 15.04 -20.99 1.57
C LEU A 61 14.71 -21.45 0.15
N LYS A 62 13.92 -22.53 0.01
CA LYS A 62 13.43 -23.00 -1.30
C LYS A 62 12.43 -22.03 -1.91
N LEU A 63 11.52 -21.44 -1.13
CA LEU A 63 10.60 -20.39 -1.57
C LEU A 63 11.35 -19.11 -1.98
N LEU A 64 12.36 -18.69 -1.21
CA LEU A 64 13.19 -17.52 -1.54
C LEU A 64 14.03 -17.72 -2.81
N SER A 65 14.52 -18.95 -3.06
CA SER A 65 15.22 -19.28 -4.32
C SER A 65 14.33 -19.24 -5.57
N GLN A 66 13.00 -19.32 -5.39
CA GLN A 66 12.02 -19.23 -6.47
C GLN A 66 11.50 -17.81 -6.70
N MET A 67 11.67 -16.90 -5.74
CA MET A 67 11.32 -15.48 -5.89
C MET A 67 12.37 -14.76 -6.72
N THR A 68 12.30 -14.91 -8.04
CA THR A 68 12.99 -14.04 -8.99
C THR A 68 12.32 -12.67 -8.97
N VAL A 69 12.90 -11.73 -8.22
CA VAL A 69 12.47 -10.31 -8.09
C VAL A 69 12.55 -9.51 -9.42
N ILE A 70 12.80 -10.17 -10.55
CA ILE A 70 13.19 -9.52 -11.82
C ILE A 70 12.00 -9.26 -12.77
N HIS A 71 10.82 -9.84 -12.54
CA HIS A 71 9.75 -9.86 -13.54
C HIS A 71 8.88 -8.61 -13.66
N MET A 72 8.97 -7.62 -12.77
CA MET A 72 8.10 -6.43 -12.86
C MET A 72 8.54 -5.41 -13.91
N PHE A 73 9.84 -5.35 -14.24
CA PHE A 73 10.41 -4.36 -15.17
C PHE A 73 11.03 -4.98 -16.43
N THR A 74 10.85 -6.29 -16.62
CA THR A 74 11.27 -7.00 -17.82
C THR A 74 10.19 -7.97 -18.25
N ARG A 75 9.88 -7.96 -19.55
CA ARG A 75 9.06 -8.98 -20.21
C ARG A 75 9.93 -9.68 -21.26
N PRO A 76 10.75 -10.66 -20.84
CA PRO A 76 11.67 -11.34 -21.76
C PRO A 76 10.88 -12.13 -22.81
N CYS A 77 11.22 -11.94 -24.08
CA CYS A 77 10.66 -12.73 -25.18
C CYS A 77 11.77 -13.12 -26.17
N ASN A 78 11.96 -14.42 -26.36
CA ASN A 78 13.08 -14.92 -27.16
C ASN A 78 12.93 -14.61 -28.66
N ILE A 79 11.68 -14.58 -29.16
CA ILE A 79 11.38 -14.23 -30.55
C ILE A 79 11.74 -12.78 -30.86
N SER A 80 11.68 -11.88 -29.87
CA SER A 80 12.04 -10.47 -30.08
C SER A 80 13.45 -10.29 -30.63
N LEU A 81 14.41 -11.12 -30.20
CA LEU A 81 15.80 -11.09 -30.69
C LEU A 81 15.90 -11.29 -32.21
N GLN A 82 15.02 -12.12 -32.79
CA GLN A 82 15.03 -12.42 -34.22
C GLN A 82 14.38 -11.32 -35.06
N THR A 83 13.66 -10.38 -34.41
CA THR A 83 12.92 -9.31 -35.09
C THR A 83 13.61 -7.95 -35.03
N VAL A 84 14.76 -7.88 -34.35
CA VAL A 84 15.57 -6.65 -34.24
C VAL A 84 16.07 -6.27 -35.62
N GLN A 85 15.79 -5.03 -36.02
CA GLN A 85 16.22 -4.48 -37.29
C GLN A 85 16.70 -3.05 -37.06
N ALA A 86 17.97 -2.77 -37.34
CA ALA A 86 18.49 -1.41 -37.31
C ALA A 86 17.79 -0.53 -38.36
N VAL A 87 17.42 0.68 -37.97
CA VAL A 87 16.75 1.66 -38.83
C VAL A 87 17.39 3.03 -38.72
N PRO A 88 17.33 3.85 -39.79
CA PRO A 88 17.89 5.20 -39.77
C PRO A 88 17.05 6.19 -38.95
N GLY A 89 15.79 5.87 -38.67
CA GLY A 89 14.87 6.76 -37.98
C GLY A 89 13.64 6.02 -37.46
N CYS A 90 13.09 6.51 -36.35
CA CYS A 90 11.82 6.03 -35.81
C CYS A 90 10.65 6.88 -36.30
N PRO A 91 9.42 6.32 -36.33
CA PRO A 91 8.22 7.11 -36.55
C PRO A 91 8.10 8.25 -35.54
N ASP A 92 7.55 9.37 -35.99
CA ASP A 92 7.38 10.64 -35.28
C ASP A 92 5.92 11.14 -35.27
N SER A 93 5.03 10.39 -35.92
CA SER A 93 3.60 10.71 -36.01
C SER A 93 2.77 9.42 -36.00
N LEU A 94 1.49 9.53 -35.63
CA LEU A 94 0.59 8.38 -35.60
C LEU A 94 0.48 7.72 -36.98
N THR A 95 0.48 8.50 -38.06
CA THR A 95 0.41 7.99 -39.43
C THR A 95 1.67 7.21 -39.81
N SER A 96 2.87 7.74 -39.55
CA SER A 96 4.13 7.03 -39.84
C SER A 96 4.27 5.78 -38.96
N TYR A 97 3.79 5.84 -37.72
CA TYR A 97 3.74 4.70 -36.80
C TYR A 97 2.86 3.57 -37.35
N GLN A 98 1.62 3.86 -37.77
CA GLN A 98 0.71 2.86 -38.32
C GLN A 98 1.25 2.19 -39.59
N VAL A 99 1.94 2.95 -40.44
CA VAL A 99 2.61 2.39 -41.63
C VAL A 99 3.73 1.42 -41.22
N ALA A 100 4.55 1.79 -40.24
CA ALA A 100 5.63 0.94 -39.75
C ALA A 100 5.11 -0.33 -39.05
N VAL A 101 4.04 -0.23 -38.26
CA VAL A 101 3.34 -1.37 -37.64
C VAL A 101 2.88 -2.37 -38.70
N LYS A 102 2.20 -1.88 -39.75
CA LYS A 102 1.73 -2.72 -40.87
C LYS A 102 2.89 -3.37 -41.62
N ARG A 103 3.98 -2.62 -41.85
CA ARG A 103 5.18 -3.11 -42.54
C ARG A 103 5.87 -4.24 -41.77
N LYS A 104 6.09 -4.06 -40.46
CA LYS A 104 6.81 -5.05 -39.64
C LYS A 104 5.96 -6.27 -39.28
N ASN A 105 4.63 -6.13 -39.28
CA ASN A 105 3.65 -7.21 -39.12
C ASN A 105 3.98 -8.17 -37.95
N CYS A 106 4.12 -7.62 -36.73
CA CYS A 106 4.52 -8.39 -35.56
C CYS A 106 3.57 -9.55 -35.21
N THR A 107 2.31 -9.49 -35.64
CA THR A 107 1.33 -10.57 -35.51
C THR A 107 1.70 -11.85 -36.25
N ALA A 108 2.53 -11.77 -37.29
CA ALA A 108 3.01 -12.95 -38.01
C ALA A 108 3.91 -13.86 -37.16
N PHE A 109 4.50 -13.34 -36.09
CA PHE A 109 5.41 -14.07 -35.21
C PHE A 109 4.70 -14.71 -34.00
N LEU A 110 3.41 -14.42 -33.77
CA LEU A 110 2.62 -15.01 -32.67
C LEU A 110 2.57 -16.55 -32.69
N PRO A 111 2.43 -17.23 -33.85
CA PRO A 111 2.35 -18.70 -33.89
C PRO A 111 3.63 -19.40 -33.41
N ILE A 112 4.78 -18.72 -33.49
CA ILE A 112 6.10 -19.24 -33.10
C ILE A 112 6.60 -18.67 -31.77
N ALA A 113 5.85 -17.74 -31.16
CA ALA A 113 6.18 -17.08 -29.90
C ALA A 113 5.69 -17.88 -28.68
N ALA A 114 6.20 -19.11 -28.53
CA ALA A 114 5.92 -19.94 -27.36
C ALA A 114 6.38 -19.22 -26.08
N GLY A 115 5.42 -18.79 -25.25
CA GLY A 115 5.69 -18.15 -23.96
C GLY A 115 5.71 -16.61 -23.96
N CYS A 116 5.45 -15.93 -25.07
CA CYS A 116 5.27 -14.47 -25.08
C CYS A 116 3.78 -14.11 -25.09
N GLU A 117 3.31 -13.31 -24.13
CA GLU A 117 1.89 -12.97 -23.98
C GLU A 117 1.33 -12.15 -25.15
N SER A 118 2.16 -11.30 -25.77
CA SER A 118 1.80 -10.46 -26.91
C SER A 118 3.06 -9.90 -27.60
N LEU A 119 2.95 -9.56 -28.89
CA LEU A 119 4.01 -8.96 -29.69
C LEU A 119 3.49 -7.71 -30.39
N PHE A 120 4.04 -6.56 -30.01
CA PHE A 120 3.73 -5.27 -30.60
C PHE A 120 4.97 -4.69 -31.28
N TYR A 121 4.72 -3.79 -32.24
CA TYR A 121 5.77 -3.05 -32.90
C TYR A 121 6.34 -1.98 -31.98
N HIS A 122 7.66 -1.95 -31.88
CA HIS A 122 8.43 -0.93 -31.18
C HIS A 122 9.52 -0.38 -32.09
N CYS A 123 9.79 0.92 -31.97
CA CYS A 123 11.01 1.55 -32.47
C CYS A 123 11.67 2.27 -31.29
N VAL A 124 12.87 1.84 -30.92
CA VAL A 124 13.56 2.25 -29.68
C VAL A 124 15.07 2.28 -29.91
N LEU A 125 15.83 2.73 -28.92
CA LEU A 125 17.30 2.68 -28.95
C LEU A 125 17.81 1.21 -28.94
N SER A 126 18.97 1.00 -29.55
CA SER A 126 19.76 -0.23 -29.46
C SER A 126 20.26 -0.49 -28.04
N ASP A 127 20.77 -1.69 -27.79
CA ASP A 127 21.24 -2.10 -26.46
C ASP A 127 22.40 -1.24 -25.92
N ASP A 128 23.23 -0.73 -26.81
CA ASP A 128 24.35 0.19 -26.61
C ASP A 128 23.97 1.68 -26.75
N ASN A 129 22.69 2.00 -27.00
CA ASN A 129 22.18 3.35 -27.24
C ASN A 129 22.80 4.09 -28.45
N THR A 130 23.48 3.41 -29.37
CA THR A 130 24.18 4.07 -30.49
C THR A 130 23.29 4.28 -31.71
N HIS A 131 22.29 3.44 -31.93
CA HIS A 131 21.42 3.47 -33.10
C HIS A 131 19.97 3.11 -32.75
N LEU A 132 19.07 3.26 -33.72
CA LEU A 132 17.66 2.95 -33.55
C LEU A 132 17.35 1.57 -34.12
N VAL A 133 16.47 0.85 -33.44
CA VAL A 133 16.04 -0.48 -33.83
C VAL A 133 14.52 -0.58 -33.83
N GLU A 134 13.99 -1.20 -34.87
CA GLU A 134 12.62 -1.70 -34.87
C GLU A 134 12.62 -3.13 -34.35
N VAL A 135 11.73 -3.46 -33.43
CA VAL A 135 11.62 -4.80 -32.82
C VAL A 135 10.16 -5.16 -32.54
N CYS A 136 9.83 -6.45 -32.60
CA CYS A 136 8.56 -6.98 -32.12
C CYS A 136 8.75 -7.51 -30.71
N ALA A 137 8.11 -6.90 -29.72
CA ALA A 137 8.28 -7.26 -28.32
C ALA A 137 6.99 -7.08 -27.51
N PRO A 138 6.88 -7.71 -26.33
CA PRO A 138 5.81 -7.39 -25.39
C PRO A 138 5.88 -5.92 -24.97
N THR A 139 4.72 -5.30 -24.79
CA THR A 139 4.63 -3.93 -24.29
C THR A 139 5.03 -3.85 -22.82
N LEU A 140 5.77 -2.80 -22.46
CA LEU A 140 6.15 -2.47 -21.09
C LEU A 140 5.81 -1.01 -20.82
N ASN A 141 5.39 -0.70 -19.60
CA ASN A 141 5.26 0.69 -19.15
C ASN A 141 6.64 1.23 -18.78
N ILE A 142 7.05 2.28 -19.47
CA ILE A 142 8.28 3.02 -19.23
C ILE A 142 7.98 4.08 -18.18
N ILE A 143 8.66 4.00 -17.04
CA ILE A 143 8.41 4.83 -15.87
C ILE A 143 9.62 5.75 -15.63
N GLY A 144 9.37 6.99 -15.23
CA GLY A 144 10.40 7.93 -14.76
C GLY A 144 10.82 9.02 -15.76
N ARG A 145 9.97 9.38 -16.74
CA ARG A 145 10.26 10.39 -17.78
C ARG A 145 11.57 10.13 -18.56
N VAL A 146 11.84 8.86 -18.86
CA VAL A 146 13.04 8.43 -19.56
C VAL A 146 12.71 7.69 -20.85
N CYS A 147 13.67 7.67 -21.76
CA CYS A 147 13.58 6.94 -23.01
C CYS A 147 13.67 5.43 -22.83
N ALA A 148 13.34 4.68 -23.87
CA ALA A 148 13.37 3.22 -23.88
C ALA A 148 14.41 2.68 -24.87
N LYS A 149 14.97 1.51 -24.55
CA LYS A 149 15.83 0.72 -25.42
C LYS A 149 15.39 -0.73 -25.46
N PHE A 150 15.84 -1.47 -26.48
CA PHE A 150 15.74 -2.92 -26.49
C PHE A 150 17.03 -3.53 -25.95
N ASP A 151 16.95 -4.25 -24.84
CA ASP A 151 18.10 -4.94 -24.26
C ASP A 151 18.16 -6.38 -24.79
N THR A 152 19.23 -6.69 -25.52
CA THR A 152 19.45 -8.00 -26.15
C THR A 152 19.74 -9.11 -25.12
N LYS A 153 20.28 -8.77 -23.94
CA LYS A 153 20.58 -9.75 -22.88
C LYS A 153 19.32 -10.13 -22.11
N LEU A 154 18.50 -9.13 -21.77
CA LEU A 154 17.22 -9.30 -21.08
C LEU A 154 16.07 -9.66 -22.03
N LYS A 155 16.29 -9.56 -23.35
CA LYS A 155 15.32 -9.89 -24.40
C LYS A 155 14.02 -9.09 -24.27
N SER A 156 14.13 -7.84 -23.83
CA SER A 156 12.99 -7.04 -23.44
C SER A 156 13.21 -5.55 -23.72
N ILE A 157 12.10 -4.82 -23.87
CA ILE A 157 12.12 -3.36 -23.85
C ILE A 157 12.35 -2.93 -22.40
N ILE A 158 13.33 -2.06 -22.17
CA ILE A 158 13.62 -1.51 -20.86
C ILE A 158 13.76 0.01 -20.93
N ARG A 159 13.61 0.65 -19.78
CA ARG A 159 13.95 2.06 -19.60
C ARG A 159 15.47 2.28 -19.71
N VAL A 160 15.87 3.46 -20.16
CA VAL A 160 17.27 3.90 -20.15
C VAL A 160 17.45 4.89 -19.00
N ASP A 161 18.07 4.43 -17.92
CA ASP A 161 18.32 5.30 -16.77
C ASP A 161 19.24 6.47 -17.15
N GLY A 162 18.90 7.68 -16.71
CA GLY A 162 19.63 8.91 -17.01
C GLY A 162 19.31 9.55 -18.37
N LEU A 163 18.61 8.85 -19.28
CA LEU A 163 18.22 9.43 -20.58
C LEU A 163 16.80 10.01 -20.52
N SER A 164 16.68 11.22 -19.94
CA SER A 164 15.41 11.93 -19.82
C SER A 164 14.85 12.36 -21.19
N CYS A 165 13.53 12.17 -21.39
CA CYS A 165 12.76 12.71 -22.51
C CYS A 165 12.11 14.07 -22.19
N GLY A 166 12.85 14.96 -21.50
CA GLY A 166 12.53 16.38 -21.36
C GLY A 166 12.30 16.85 -19.92
N ASN A 167 12.49 18.16 -19.70
CA ASN A 167 12.32 18.84 -18.40
C ASN A 167 11.12 19.82 -18.38
N THR A 168 10.28 19.84 -19.42
CA THR A 168 9.15 20.78 -19.61
C THR A 168 7.84 20.03 -19.90
N THR A 169 6.73 20.77 -19.99
CA THR A 169 5.36 20.28 -20.28
C THR A 169 5.20 19.54 -21.61
N ASP A 170 6.22 19.55 -22.47
CA ASP A 170 6.22 18.91 -23.80
C ASP A 170 7.01 17.58 -23.84
N GLY A 171 7.57 17.14 -22.71
CA GLY A 171 8.28 15.87 -22.60
C GLY A 171 7.38 14.68 -22.30
N CYS A 172 7.96 13.49 -22.35
CA CYS A 172 7.24 12.25 -22.01
C CYS A 172 6.64 12.29 -20.59
N PRO A 173 5.43 11.71 -20.39
CA PRO A 173 4.78 11.65 -19.08
C PRO A 173 5.55 10.70 -18.14
N TYR A 174 5.24 10.77 -16.84
CA TYR A 174 5.93 9.93 -15.85
C TYR A 174 5.84 8.44 -16.15
N SER A 175 4.73 7.98 -16.73
CA SER A 175 4.55 6.61 -17.20
C SER A 175 3.92 6.62 -18.58
N TYR A 176 4.48 5.87 -19.53
CA TYR A 176 3.90 5.66 -20.86
C TYR A 176 4.13 4.24 -21.36
N GLU A 177 3.24 3.74 -22.21
CA GLU A 177 3.42 2.45 -22.87
C GLU A 177 4.54 2.53 -23.92
N SER A 178 5.42 1.53 -23.96
CA SER A 178 6.54 1.50 -24.92
C SER A 178 6.13 1.49 -26.40
N THR A 179 4.87 1.25 -26.72
CA THR A 179 4.30 1.40 -28.09
C THR A 179 4.11 2.87 -28.49
N LYS A 180 4.00 3.78 -27.51
CA LYS A 180 3.76 5.22 -27.69
C LYS A 180 5.06 6.03 -27.73
N THR A 181 6.22 5.39 -27.78
CA THR A 181 7.54 6.07 -27.80
C THR A 181 7.72 6.99 -29.02
N TYR A 182 6.98 6.77 -30.12
CA TYR A 182 7.00 7.66 -31.30
C TYR A 182 6.50 9.09 -31.01
N LEU A 183 5.76 9.28 -29.91
CA LEU A 183 5.30 10.61 -29.46
C LEU A 183 6.43 11.45 -28.85
N TYR A 184 7.60 10.86 -28.62
CA TYR A 184 8.72 11.45 -27.89
C TYR A 184 9.99 11.47 -28.77
N PRO A 185 10.00 12.25 -29.87
CA PRO A 185 11.11 12.29 -30.81
C PRO A 185 12.45 12.74 -30.19
N GLU A 186 12.41 13.42 -29.05
CA GLU A 186 13.58 13.79 -28.25
C GLU A 186 14.41 12.59 -27.77
N CYS A 187 13.81 11.40 -27.70
CA CYS A 187 14.53 10.16 -27.40
C CYS A 187 15.47 9.73 -28.54
N TYR A 188 15.27 10.26 -29.74
CA TYR A 188 15.98 9.85 -30.94
C TYR A 188 16.90 10.95 -31.49
N SER A 189 16.80 12.18 -30.98
CA SER A 189 17.52 13.35 -31.51
C SER A 189 18.94 13.54 -30.96
N LYS A 190 19.36 12.82 -29.92
CA LYS A 190 20.69 12.95 -29.26
C LYS A 190 21.84 12.26 -29.99
N GLN A 191 21.74 12.05 -31.31
CA GLN A 191 22.68 11.23 -32.06
C GLN A 191 23.91 11.97 -32.63
N THR A 192 24.17 13.24 -32.25
CA THR A 192 25.22 14.05 -32.90
C THR A 192 26.44 14.45 -32.08
N ASN A 193 26.53 14.24 -30.76
CA ASN A 193 27.72 14.65 -30.00
C ASN A 193 28.13 13.63 -28.93
N SER A 194 28.70 12.51 -29.37
CA SER A 194 29.40 11.58 -28.48
C SER A 194 30.88 11.95 -28.37
N THR A 195 31.33 12.30 -27.17
CA THR A 195 32.72 12.04 -26.77
C THR A 195 32.75 11.29 -25.46
N THR A 196 33.11 10.00 -25.60
CA THR A 196 33.92 9.17 -24.69
C THR A 196 33.60 9.18 -23.20
N ASP A 197 32.98 8.08 -22.75
CA ASP A 197 33.28 7.51 -21.44
C ASP A 197 33.69 6.04 -21.55
N LYS A 198 34.71 5.69 -20.76
CA LYS A 198 35.38 4.39 -20.72
C LYS A 198 34.46 3.27 -20.22
N PRO A 199 34.69 2.01 -20.65
CA PRO A 199 33.88 0.89 -20.18
C PRO A 199 34.19 0.60 -18.71
N GLN A 200 33.18 0.77 -17.84
CA GLN A 200 33.19 0.16 -16.52
C GLN A 200 33.18 -1.36 -16.68
N SER A 201 34.21 -1.99 -16.12
CA SER A 201 34.41 -3.44 -16.10
C SER A 201 33.18 -4.14 -15.54
N ALA A 202 32.48 -4.89 -16.38
CA ALA A 202 31.48 -5.85 -15.95
C ALA A 202 32.18 -6.90 -15.06
N LEU A 203 31.88 -6.88 -13.77
CA LEU A 203 32.31 -7.93 -12.85
C LEU A 203 31.69 -9.25 -13.34
N SER A 204 32.55 -10.16 -13.81
CA SER A 204 32.13 -11.45 -14.37
C SER A 204 31.20 -12.19 -13.41
N THR A 205 30.15 -12.78 -13.95
CA THR A 205 29.17 -13.61 -13.22
C THR A 205 29.84 -14.71 -12.39
N ALA A 206 31.03 -15.16 -12.78
CA ALA A 206 31.84 -16.11 -12.01
C ALA A 206 32.33 -15.52 -10.66
N ALA A 207 32.68 -14.23 -10.62
CA ALA A 207 33.14 -13.57 -9.40
C ALA A 207 32.01 -13.39 -8.37
N LEU A 208 30.79 -13.12 -8.83
CA LEU A 208 29.60 -13.07 -7.99
C LEU A 208 29.29 -14.43 -7.35
N VAL A 209 29.41 -15.53 -8.12
CA VAL A 209 29.22 -16.89 -7.59
C VAL A 209 30.26 -17.21 -6.51
N VAL A 210 31.53 -16.90 -6.73
CA VAL A 210 32.59 -17.12 -5.73
C VAL A 210 32.33 -16.31 -4.46
N LEU A 211 31.94 -15.03 -4.57
CA LEU A 211 31.60 -14.19 -3.42
C LEU A 211 30.40 -14.74 -2.63
N THR A 212 29.39 -15.27 -3.31
CA THR A 212 28.24 -15.91 -2.62
C THR A 212 28.64 -17.18 -1.85
N ILE A 213 29.53 -18.01 -2.41
CA ILE A 213 30.03 -19.22 -1.74
C ILE A 213 30.90 -18.86 -0.52
N VAL A 214 31.75 -17.84 -0.63
CA VAL A 214 32.57 -17.38 0.49
C VAL A 214 31.72 -16.76 1.60
N SER A 215 30.71 -15.96 1.24
CA SER A 215 29.83 -15.34 2.25
C SER A 215 28.98 -16.38 3.00
N THR A 216 28.46 -17.38 2.30
CA THR A 216 27.62 -18.44 2.91
C THR A 216 28.45 -19.36 3.80
N THR A 217 29.67 -19.72 3.40
CA THR A 217 30.57 -20.52 4.24
C THR A 217 30.99 -19.79 5.51
N LEU A 218 31.24 -18.48 5.44
CA LEU A 218 31.56 -17.66 6.61
C LEU A 218 30.39 -17.58 7.61
N VAL A 219 29.17 -17.38 7.11
CA VAL A 219 27.96 -17.34 7.95
C VAL A 219 27.72 -18.69 8.64
N CYS A 220 27.90 -19.80 7.92
CA CYS A 220 27.79 -21.14 8.50
C CYS A 220 28.86 -21.42 9.57
N ALA A 221 30.10 -20.95 9.37
CA ALA A 221 31.17 -21.11 10.35
C ALA A 221 30.92 -20.29 11.62
N VAL A 222 30.44 -19.06 11.49
CA VAL A 222 30.07 -18.21 12.64
C VAL A 222 28.90 -18.81 13.40
N ALA A 223 27.85 -19.26 12.72
CA ALA A 223 26.71 -19.92 13.35
C ALA A 223 27.12 -21.22 14.07
N GLY A 224 27.98 -22.03 13.45
CA GLY A 224 28.54 -23.24 14.07
C GLY A 224 29.38 -22.92 15.32
N GLY A 225 30.22 -21.89 15.26
CA GLY A 225 31.02 -21.43 16.40
C GLY A 225 30.17 -20.93 17.57
N VAL A 226 29.09 -20.19 17.29
CA VAL A 226 28.13 -19.73 18.30
C VAL A 226 27.42 -20.93 18.95
N VAL A 227 26.99 -21.93 18.18
CA VAL A 227 26.36 -23.14 18.73
C VAL A 227 27.33 -23.91 19.62
N ILE A 228 28.58 -24.10 19.17
CA ILE A 228 29.63 -24.77 19.98
C ILE A 228 29.89 -23.99 21.27
N PHE A 229 29.99 -22.65 21.20
CA PHE A 229 30.15 -21.80 22.38
C PHE A 229 28.97 -21.92 23.35
N TYR A 230 27.73 -21.95 22.85
CA TYR A 230 26.54 -22.13 23.69
C TYR A 230 26.51 -23.53 24.34
N VAL A 231 26.87 -24.58 23.61
CA VAL A 231 26.95 -25.95 24.15
C VAL A 231 28.07 -26.06 25.20
N TRP A 232 29.23 -25.47 24.95
CA TRP A 232 30.36 -25.46 25.88
C TRP A 232 30.06 -24.66 27.15
N LYS A 233 29.42 -23.48 27.02
CA LYS A 233 28.94 -22.67 28.14
C LYS A 233 27.89 -23.42 28.97
N ARG A 234 27.03 -24.21 28.34
CA ARG A 234 26.00 -25.03 29.01
C ARG A 234 26.58 -26.22 29.78
N GLN A 235 27.69 -26.81 29.32
CA GLN A 235 28.38 -27.88 30.05
C GLN A 235 29.14 -27.35 31.28
N LYS A 236 29.77 -26.17 31.17
CA LYS A 236 30.51 -25.55 32.30
C LYS A 236 29.58 -25.06 33.42
N GLY A 237 28.34 -24.69 33.11
CA GLY A 237 27.32 -24.30 34.09
C GLY A 237 26.69 -25.46 34.87
N ARG A 238 26.90 -26.73 34.46
CA ARG A 238 26.30 -27.91 35.10
C ARG A 238 27.24 -28.63 36.09
N GLY A 239 28.50 -28.21 36.16
CA GLY A 239 29.47 -28.70 37.16
C GLY A 239 29.53 -27.86 38.44
N ARG A 240 29.03 -26.61 38.44
CA ARG A 240 29.17 -25.68 39.58
C ARG A 240 28.01 -25.76 40.59
N THR A 241 26.87 -26.31 40.19
CA THR A 241 25.65 -26.40 41.02
C THR A 241 25.56 -27.68 41.87
N THR A 242 26.49 -28.61 41.74
CA THR A 242 26.48 -29.87 42.52
C THR A 242 27.36 -29.78 43.77
N GLU A 243 28.41 -28.95 43.76
CA GLU A 243 29.31 -28.73 44.91
C GLU A 243 28.77 -27.67 45.90
N GLU A 244 27.89 -26.77 45.44
CA GLU A 244 27.26 -25.72 46.28
C GLU A 244 26.17 -26.32 47.21
N SER A 245 25.55 -27.45 46.83
CA SER A 245 24.50 -28.10 47.63
C SER A 245 24.99 -29.05 48.73
N GLU A 246 26.28 -29.41 48.75
CA GLU A 246 26.88 -30.21 49.84
C GLU A 246 27.52 -29.35 50.93
N MET A 247 27.96 -28.13 50.59
CA MET A 247 28.60 -27.21 51.55
C MET A 247 27.58 -26.48 52.46
N GLU A 248 26.34 -26.34 51.99
CA GLU A 248 25.24 -25.67 52.71
C GLU A 248 24.57 -26.56 53.78
N ARG A 249 24.88 -27.87 53.85
CA ARG A 249 24.45 -28.75 54.96
C ARG A 249 25.44 -28.82 56.12
N LEU A 250 26.65 -28.26 55.98
CA LEU A 250 27.71 -28.37 56.99
C LEU A 250 27.99 -27.05 57.74
N THR A 251 27.31 -25.95 57.40
CA THR A 251 27.57 -24.61 57.98
C THR A 251 26.44 -24.05 58.84
N THR A 252 25.33 -24.77 59.06
CA THR A 252 24.35 -24.49 60.12
C THR A 252 24.85 -24.88 61.52
N GLN A 253 26.11 -24.58 61.84
CA GLN A 253 26.67 -24.77 63.17
C GLN A 253 27.90 -23.87 63.43
N ALA A 254 27.73 -22.55 63.36
CA ALA A 254 28.55 -21.51 64.03
C ALA A 254 28.00 -20.14 63.58
N GLU A 255 27.11 -19.50 64.35
CA GLU A 255 27.44 -18.43 65.30
C GLU A 255 28.24 -17.25 64.72
N GLY A 256 27.67 -16.04 64.86
CA GLY A 256 28.46 -14.88 65.30
C GLY A 256 28.67 -13.73 64.31
N ASN A 257 27.67 -12.85 64.22
CA ASN A 257 27.73 -11.39 64.40
C ASN A 257 28.70 -10.46 63.62
N THR A 258 28.12 -9.28 63.33
CA THR A 258 28.65 -7.89 63.17
C THR A 258 29.13 -7.36 61.80
N ASP A 259 28.27 -6.49 61.24
CA ASP A 259 28.44 -5.05 60.93
C ASP A 259 29.47 -4.53 59.89
N THR A 260 28.93 -4.09 58.73
CA THR A 260 29.01 -2.76 58.03
C THR A 260 30.36 -2.01 57.81
N PRO A 261 30.43 -0.94 56.96
CA PRO A 261 30.15 -0.86 55.52
C PRO A 261 31.15 0.06 54.73
N ASN A 262 30.88 0.23 53.42
CA ASN A 262 30.97 1.47 52.61
C ASN A 262 32.25 1.96 51.87
N GLU A 263 31.89 2.75 50.84
CA GLU A 263 32.63 3.65 49.93
C GLU A 263 33.26 2.98 48.70
N GLY A 264 33.03 3.39 47.43
CA GLY A 264 32.46 4.62 46.88
C GLY A 264 33.54 5.41 46.15
N SER A 265 33.48 5.50 44.80
CA SER A 265 33.80 6.69 43.97
C SER A 265 34.27 6.36 42.54
N SER A 266 33.45 6.78 41.56
CA SER A 266 33.67 7.91 40.63
C SER A 266 34.79 7.91 39.55
N LEU A 267 34.36 8.26 38.30
CA LEU A 267 34.99 9.14 37.27
C LEU A 267 36.29 8.66 36.57
N LEU A 268 36.65 8.93 35.29
CA LEU A 268 36.15 9.65 34.09
C LEU A 268 36.99 9.19 32.86
N VAL A 269 36.40 9.34 31.65
CA VAL A 269 36.93 9.86 30.35
C VAL A 269 38.34 9.50 29.85
N GLU A 270 38.41 9.08 28.57
CA GLU A 270 39.41 9.59 27.62
C GLU A 270 38.93 9.49 26.15
N GLN A 271 39.15 10.58 25.39
CA GLN A 271 39.00 10.70 23.93
C GLN A 271 40.34 10.36 23.24
N SER A 272 40.30 9.93 21.97
CA SER A 272 41.41 10.22 21.04
C SER A 272 40.93 10.36 19.60
N GLU A 273 41.40 11.43 18.97
CA GLU A 273 41.22 11.81 17.56
C GLU A 273 42.23 11.07 16.65
N SER A 274 41.90 10.91 15.37
CA SER A 274 42.94 10.74 14.35
C SER A 274 42.61 11.50 13.06
N ASN A 275 43.63 12.22 12.60
CA ASN A 275 43.64 13.17 11.49
C ASN A 275 43.51 12.49 10.12
N ALA A 276 42.67 13.02 9.23
CA ALA A 276 42.72 12.73 7.81
C ALA A 276 42.76 14.03 6.99
N VAL A 277 43.74 14.06 6.09
CA VAL A 277 44.19 15.17 5.23
C VAL A 277 43.10 15.60 4.23
N HIS A 278 42.94 16.92 4.09
CA HIS A 278 42.13 17.56 3.05
C HIS A 278 42.82 17.46 1.67
N THR A 279 42.11 16.90 0.69
CA THR A 279 42.23 17.28 -0.72
C THR A 279 40.83 17.37 -1.32
N SER A 280 40.54 18.53 -1.90
CA SER A 280 39.24 18.99 -2.39
C SER A 280 38.92 18.50 -3.80
N THR A 281 37.72 17.95 -3.99
CA THR A 281 36.85 18.17 -5.16
C THR A 281 35.40 17.90 -4.72
N ASN A 282 34.58 18.94 -4.62
CA ASN A 282 33.15 18.83 -4.32
C ASN A 282 32.40 18.27 -5.52
N GLU A 283 32.36 16.95 -5.64
CA GLU A 283 31.27 16.26 -6.34
C GLU A 283 30.17 16.02 -5.31
N ILE A 284 29.01 16.68 -5.47
CA ILE A 284 27.83 16.37 -4.67
C ILE A 284 27.37 14.97 -5.11
N HIS A 285 27.83 13.95 -4.39
CA HIS A 285 27.33 12.59 -4.51
C HIS A 285 25.88 12.57 -4.01
N THR A 286 24.93 12.87 -4.89
CA THR A 286 23.50 12.74 -4.62
C THR A 286 23.17 11.26 -4.46
N LEU A 287 22.68 10.86 -3.29
CA LEU A 287 22.13 9.52 -3.10
C LEU A 287 20.81 9.43 -3.90
N PRO A 288 20.67 8.46 -4.82
CA PRO A 288 19.41 8.30 -5.55
C PRO A 288 18.35 7.81 -4.56
N CYS A 289 17.27 8.59 -4.40
CA CYS A 289 16.09 8.14 -3.69
C CYS A 289 15.00 7.76 -4.69
N GLY A 290 14.45 6.55 -4.58
CA GLY A 290 13.25 6.15 -5.33
C GLY A 290 12.00 6.91 -4.86
N SER A 291 10.80 6.44 -5.20
CA SER A 291 9.58 6.99 -4.59
C SER A 291 9.52 6.61 -3.10
N ILE A 292 9.97 7.52 -2.24
CA ILE A 292 9.91 7.38 -0.78
C ILE A 292 8.47 7.20 -0.33
N ALA A 293 7.57 8.01 -0.88
CA ALA A 293 6.15 8.00 -0.50
C ALA A 293 5.51 6.62 -0.70
N GLN A 294 5.72 5.98 -1.85
CA GLN A 294 5.19 4.64 -2.09
C GLN A 294 5.78 3.60 -1.13
N ALA A 295 7.09 3.66 -0.87
CA ALA A 295 7.72 2.76 0.08
C ALA A 295 7.15 2.93 1.49
N GLN A 296 6.93 4.17 1.93
CA GLN A 296 6.35 4.48 3.24
C GLN A 296 4.89 4.03 3.34
N VAL A 297 4.07 4.22 2.30
CA VAL A 297 2.68 3.74 2.26
C VAL A 297 2.62 2.22 2.38
N TRP A 298 3.42 1.50 1.58
CA TRP A 298 3.45 0.04 1.65
C TRP A 298 4.00 -0.48 2.97
N SER A 299 4.99 0.20 3.54
CA SER A 299 5.52 -0.13 4.87
C SER A 299 4.43 0.03 5.95
N HIS A 300 3.73 1.15 5.95
CA HIS A 300 2.62 1.41 6.89
C HIS A 300 1.49 0.41 6.73
N TYR A 301 1.09 0.15 5.49
CA TYR A 301 0.00 -0.79 5.23
C TYR A 301 0.36 -2.23 5.62
N THR A 302 1.50 -2.74 5.14
CA THR A 302 1.88 -4.14 5.35
C THR A 302 2.44 -4.42 6.74
N GLY A 303 3.03 -3.43 7.39
CA GLY A 303 3.60 -3.55 8.73
C GLY A 303 2.59 -3.30 9.86
N PHE A 304 1.53 -2.53 9.59
CA PHE A 304 0.60 -2.08 10.63
C PHE A 304 -0.87 -2.21 10.22
N LEU A 305 -1.34 -1.43 9.23
CA LEU A 305 -2.78 -1.32 8.94
C LEU A 305 -3.45 -2.63 8.55
N ARG A 306 -2.74 -3.50 7.81
CA ARG A 306 -3.24 -4.83 7.43
C ARG A 306 -3.61 -5.71 8.63
N TYR A 307 -3.01 -5.48 9.79
CA TYR A 307 -3.27 -6.24 11.02
C TYR A 307 -4.30 -5.55 11.92
N VAL A 308 -4.24 -4.22 12.02
CA VAL A 308 -5.09 -3.44 12.93
C VAL A 308 -6.49 -3.21 12.36
N LEU A 309 -6.58 -2.72 11.11
CA LEU A 309 -7.85 -2.32 10.51
C LEU A 309 -8.91 -3.43 10.50
N PRO A 310 -8.60 -4.72 10.25
CA PRO A 310 -9.61 -5.76 10.30
C PRO A 310 -10.41 -5.81 11.62
N ASN A 311 -9.75 -5.47 12.74
CA ASN A 311 -10.29 -5.55 14.09
C ASN A 311 -10.61 -4.18 14.72
N ILE A 312 -10.47 -3.07 13.98
CA ILE A 312 -10.61 -1.72 14.55
C ILE A 312 -11.98 -1.48 15.20
N HIS A 313 -13.06 -1.95 14.56
CA HIS A 313 -14.41 -1.86 15.11
C HIS A 313 -14.51 -2.58 16.47
N LEU A 314 -14.01 -3.82 16.60
CA LEU A 314 -14.00 -4.55 17.87
C LEU A 314 -13.17 -3.84 18.95
N MET A 315 -12.04 -3.25 18.54
CA MET A 315 -11.17 -2.50 19.46
C MET A 315 -11.87 -1.26 20.02
N ILE A 316 -12.72 -0.60 19.22
CA ILE A 316 -13.51 0.57 19.62
C ILE A 316 -14.74 0.14 20.43
N GLU A 317 -15.48 -0.88 19.97
CA GLU A 317 -16.71 -1.36 20.61
C GLU A 317 -16.49 -1.83 22.05
N GLY A 318 -15.32 -2.38 22.36
CA GLY A 318 -14.98 -2.83 23.71
C GLY A 318 -14.72 -1.70 24.72
N THR A 319 -14.67 -0.43 24.29
CA THR A 319 -14.38 0.72 25.17
C THR A 319 -15.63 1.23 25.89
N GLN A 320 -15.45 1.75 27.11
CA GLN A 320 -16.54 2.37 27.88
C GLN A 320 -17.03 3.65 27.20
N LEU A 321 -16.10 4.42 26.61
CA LEU A 321 -16.39 5.60 25.81
C LEU A 321 -17.35 5.30 24.65
N TYR A 322 -17.13 4.23 23.89
CA TYR A 322 -18.02 3.87 22.79
C TYR A 322 -19.41 3.46 23.30
N GLN A 323 -19.47 2.64 24.36
CA GLN A 323 -20.76 2.20 24.90
C GLN A 323 -21.63 3.37 25.36
N SER A 324 -21.01 4.45 25.86
CA SER A 324 -21.69 5.67 26.30
C SER A 324 -22.03 6.64 25.16
N ASN A 325 -21.38 6.51 23.98
CA ASN A 325 -21.42 7.52 22.92
C ASN A 325 -21.59 6.95 21.50
N LYS A 326 -22.33 5.86 21.33
CA LYS A 326 -22.48 5.12 20.05
C LYS A 326 -22.79 6.00 18.83
N ASN A 327 -23.69 6.97 18.99
CA ASN A 327 -24.12 7.85 17.88
C ASN A 327 -23.11 8.98 17.57
N ARG A 328 -22.02 9.09 18.33
CA ARG A 328 -21.02 10.16 18.23
C ARG A 328 -19.58 9.63 18.18
N PHE A 329 -19.43 8.31 18.00
CA PHE A 329 -18.13 7.64 17.94
C PHE A 329 -18.11 6.64 16.76
N PRO A 330 -17.52 7.03 15.61
CA PRO A 330 -17.39 6.14 14.45
C PRO A 330 -16.55 4.89 14.73
N LEU A 331 -16.91 3.76 14.11
CA LEU A 331 -16.21 2.47 14.20
C LEU A 331 -15.05 2.32 13.20
N LEU A 332 -14.37 3.42 12.88
CA LEU A 332 -13.24 3.47 11.97
C LEU A 332 -12.14 4.38 12.49
N MET A 333 -10.96 4.24 11.90
CA MET A 333 -9.77 5.02 12.26
C MET A 333 -9.52 6.16 11.26
N TYR A 334 -9.04 7.29 11.74
CA TYR A 334 -8.68 8.44 10.92
C TYR A 334 -7.16 8.62 10.88
N GLU A 335 -6.61 8.69 9.67
CA GLU A 335 -5.19 8.92 9.37
C GLU A 335 -4.98 10.37 8.95
N LEU A 336 -4.38 11.18 9.83
CA LEU A 336 -4.09 12.58 9.58
C LEU A 336 -2.77 12.74 8.81
N VAL A 337 -2.83 13.39 7.65
CA VAL A 337 -1.67 13.66 6.80
C VAL A 337 -1.46 15.19 6.67
N PRO A 338 -0.58 15.79 7.49
CA PRO A 338 -0.26 17.21 7.39
C PRO A 338 0.54 17.52 6.12
N GLU A 339 0.08 18.45 5.29
CA GLU A 339 0.74 18.84 4.03
C GLU A 339 2.18 19.36 4.22
N ASN A 340 2.42 20.04 5.33
CA ASN A 340 3.73 20.56 5.72
C ASN A 340 4.62 19.51 6.43
N CYS A 341 4.12 18.28 6.61
CA CYS A 341 4.79 17.20 7.33
C CYS A 341 5.18 17.56 8.78
N GLU A 342 4.36 18.36 9.46
CA GLU A 342 4.47 18.60 10.90
C GLU A 342 3.86 17.46 11.70
N LEU A 343 4.67 16.77 12.49
CA LEU A 343 4.28 15.54 13.18
C LEU A 343 4.36 15.76 14.69
N PRO A 344 3.39 16.47 15.30
CA PRO A 344 3.37 16.63 16.74
C PRO A 344 3.18 15.27 17.42
N PRO A 345 3.79 15.03 18.61
CA PRO A 345 3.65 13.78 19.33
C PRO A 345 2.23 13.54 19.86
N VAL A 346 1.47 14.62 20.07
CA VAL A 346 0.05 14.61 20.46
C VAL A 346 -0.68 15.57 19.54
N ILE A 347 -1.81 15.13 18.99
CA ILE A 347 -2.63 15.96 18.10
C ILE A 347 -3.32 17.04 18.94
N GLN A 348 -3.19 18.29 18.52
CA GLN A 348 -3.65 19.48 19.25
C GLN A 348 -4.43 20.40 18.33
N ASP A 349 -5.10 21.39 18.91
CA ASP A 349 -5.84 22.41 18.18
C ASP A 349 -4.92 23.22 17.25
N ILE A 350 -5.41 23.46 16.04
CA ILE A 350 -4.83 24.40 15.06
C ILE A 350 -5.96 25.36 14.69
N PRO A 351 -5.83 26.68 14.90
CA PRO A 351 -4.75 27.33 15.65
C PRO A 351 -4.77 26.93 17.14
N SER A 352 -3.62 26.98 17.80
CA SER A 352 -3.54 26.70 19.24
C SER A 352 -4.13 27.86 20.04
N ASP A 353 -5.26 27.62 20.72
CA ASP A 353 -5.85 28.55 21.69
C ASP A 353 -5.78 27.92 23.09
N ASN A 354 -5.08 28.59 24.01
CA ASN A 354 -4.93 28.12 25.39
C ASN A 354 -6.24 28.20 26.19
N ASN A 355 -7.22 29.00 25.75
CA ASN A 355 -8.47 29.22 26.47
C ASN A 355 -9.59 28.26 26.07
N VAL A 356 -9.54 27.71 24.84
CA VAL A 356 -10.57 26.81 24.32
C VAL A 356 -9.91 25.63 23.61
N LYS A 357 -9.82 24.49 24.30
CA LYS A 357 -9.37 23.23 23.69
C LYS A 357 -10.55 22.49 23.08
N ARG A 358 -10.52 22.26 21.77
CA ARG A 358 -11.54 21.47 21.07
C ARG A 358 -11.07 20.06 20.79
N ILE A 359 -9.76 19.83 20.64
CA ILE A 359 -9.17 18.50 20.49
C ILE A 359 -8.53 18.08 21.82
N THR A 360 -9.03 16.99 22.41
CA THR A 360 -8.49 16.44 23.67
C THR A 360 -8.13 14.96 23.49
N LEU A 361 -6.91 14.57 23.86
CA LEU A 361 -6.52 13.17 24.00
C LEU A 361 -7.16 12.58 25.25
N MET A 362 -7.81 11.42 25.12
CA MET A 362 -8.45 10.72 26.23
C MET A 362 -7.47 9.80 26.98
N ASP A 363 -7.69 9.61 28.28
CA ASP A 363 -6.93 8.66 29.09
C ASP A 363 -7.23 7.20 28.70
N GLU A 364 -8.48 6.92 28.28
CA GLU A 364 -8.88 5.62 27.76
C GLU A 364 -8.38 5.45 26.31
N THR A 365 -7.68 4.35 26.04
CA THR A 365 -7.32 3.90 24.69
C THR A 365 -8.27 2.80 24.22
N THR A 366 -8.20 2.43 22.94
CA THR A 366 -8.93 1.26 22.44
C THR A 366 -8.51 -0.03 23.16
N CYS A 367 -9.34 -1.07 23.09
CA CYS A 367 -8.96 -2.38 23.61
C CYS A 367 -7.69 -2.91 22.93
N GLU A 368 -6.87 -3.63 23.70
CA GLU A 368 -5.61 -4.20 23.22
C GLU A 368 -5.88 -5.26 22.14
N HIS A 369 -5.24 -5.08 20.99
CA HIS A 369 -5.21 -6.08 19.93
C HIS A 369 -3.83 -6.72 19.82
N ARG A 370 -3.78 -8.02 19.52
CA ARG A 370 -2.54 -8.78 19.35
C ARG A 370 -2.45 -9.40 17.97
N TYR A 371 -1.31 -9.24 17.32
CA TYR A 371 -1.03 -9.84 16.03
C TYR A 371 0.43 -10.29 15.93
N ILE A 372 0.71 -11.23 15.02
CA ILE A 372 2.06 -11.74 14.77
C ILE A 372 2.59 -11.08 13.50
N HIS A 373 3.74 -10.42 13.61
CA HIS A 373 4.44 -9.84 12.48
C HIS A 373 5.94 -10.10 12.57
N ALA A 374 6.51 -10.63 11.49
CA ALA A 374 7.93 -11.04 11.42
C ALA A 374 8.36 -11.97 12.57
N GLY A 375 7.49 -12.92 12.95
CA GLY A 375 7.74 -13.89 14.02
C GLY A 375 7.58 -13.34 15.45
N ASN A 376 7.27 -12.05 15.61
CA ASN A 376 7.08 -11.42 16.90
C ASN A 376 5.59 -11.15 17.17
N THR A 377 5.13 -11.46 18.37
CA THR A 377 3.81 -11.06 18.85
C THR A 377 3.86 -9.59 19.24
N ARG A 378 3.10 -8.76 18.54
CA ARG A 378 2.93 -7.33 18.80
C ARG A 378 1.60 -7.10 19.48
N LYS A 379 1.60 -6.15 20.42
CA LYS A 379 0.39 -5.64 21.07
C LYS A 379 0.20 -4.20 20.64
N VAL A 380 -1.04 -3.82 20.35
CA VAL A 380 -1.39 -2.48 19.89
C VAL A 380 -2.64 -2.00 20.61
N THR A 381 -2.59 -0.76 21.07
CA THR A 381 -3.73 0.05 21.48
C THR A 381 -3.67 1.36 20.68
N MET A 382 -4.83 1.97 20.43
CA MET A 382 -4.92 3.19 19.65
C MET A 382 -5.40 4.34 20.54
N PRO A 383 -4.85 5.56 20.38
CA PRO A 383 -5.31 6.73 21.12
C PRO A 383 -6.71 7.14 20.67
N ILE A 384 -7.55 7.51 21.64
CA ILE A 384 -8.89 8.04 21.41
C ILE A 384 -8.85 9.53 21.65
N TYR A 385 -9.43 10.29 20.75
CA TYR A 385 -9.55 11.74 20.86
C TYR A 385 -11.02 12.14 20.99
N ARG A 386 -11.25 13.16 21.80
CA ARG A 386 -12.52 13.86 21.90
C ARG A 386 -12.42 15.19 21.15
N ILE A 387 -13.39 15.43 20.27
CA ILE A 387 -13.53 16.65 19.49
C ILE A 387 -14.81 17.38 19.89
N THR A 388 -14.69 18.60 20.40
CA THR A 388 -15.83 19.43 20.80
C THR A 388 -16.27 20.33 19.64
N ASP A 389 -17.53 20.20 19.25
CA ASP A 389 -18.17 21.04 18.23
C ASP A 389 -18.53 22.44 18.81
N ARG A 390 -18.83 23.39 17.94
CA ARG A 390 -19.10 24.79 18.29
C ARG A 390 -20.36 24.96 19.15
N ASP A 391 -21.27 24.00 19.09
CA ASP A 391 -22.47 23.92 19.92
C ASP A 391 -22.21 23.27 21.29
N GLY A 392 -20.98 22.84 21.57
CA GLY A 392 -20.59 22.10 22.77
C GLY A 392 -20.77 20.59 22.68
N THR A 393 -21.27 20.06 21.56
CA THR A 393 -21.45 18.63 21.36
C THR A 393 -20.10 17.93 21.23
N GLU A 394 -19.86 16.92 22.07
CA GLU A 394 -18.63 16.13 22.04
C GLU A 394 -18.74 14.94 21.05
N TYR A 395 -17.71 14.75 20.24
CA TYR A 395 -17.55 13.60 19.36
C TYR A 395 -16.26 12.85 19.72
N PHE A 396 -16.20 11.56 19.43
CA PHE A 396 -15.04 10.73 19.73
C PHE A 396 -14.55 10.03 18.46
N CYS A 397 -13.23 9.86 18.34
CA CYS A 397 -12.63 9.16 17.21
C CYS A 397 -11.28 8.55 17.56
N VAL A 398 -10.91 7.49 16.83
CA VAL A 398 -9.53 6.99 16.80
C VAL A 398 -8.77 7.77 15.74
N LEU A 399 -7.69 8.43 16.13
CA LEU A 399 -6.96 9.38 15.28
C LEU A 399 -5.47 9.16 15.41
N GLU A 400 -4.77 9.03 14.28
CA GLU A 400 -3.32 8.84 14.25
C GLU A 400 -2.71 9.70 13.13
N ILE A 401 -1.47 10.15 13.33
CA ILE A 401 -0.62 10.65 12.26
C ILE A 401 0.33 9.51 11.87
N PRO A 402 0.36 9.04 10.61
CA PRO A 402 1.21 7.92 10.21
C PRO A 402 2.68 8.18 10.57
N ALA A 403 3.24 7.39 11.49
CA ALA A 403 4.61 7.57 11.98
C ALA A 403 5.67 7.48 10.86
N VAL A 404 5.34 6.78 9.77
CA VAL A 404 6.15 6.65 8.55
C VAL A 404 6.42 7.99 7.84
N LEU A 405 5.58 9.01 8.05
CA LEU A 405 5.82 10.37 7.55
C LEU A 405 7.11 10.96 8.14
N SER A 406 7.52 10.52 9.34
CA SER A 406 8.81 10.94 9.92
C SER A 406 10.00 10.52 9.07
N GLY A 407 9.89 9.41 8.34
CA GLY A 407 10.88 8.97 7.36
C GLY A 407 10.98 9.94 6.19
N ILE A 408 9.84 10.40 5.67
CA ILE A 408 9.79 11.43 4.62
C ILE A 408 10.45 12.72 5.12
N LYS A 409 10.05 13.18 6.31
CA LYS A 409 10.63 14.39 6.93
C LYS A 409 12.14 14.28 7.07
N LYS A 410 12.64 13.22 7.72
CA LYS A 410 14.08 13.02 7.96
C LYS A 410 14.88 12.96 6.68
N ILE A 411 14.42 12.20 5.67
CA ILE A 411 15.13 12.11 4.40
C ILE A 411 15.21 13.49 3.75
N ILE A 412 14.17 14.31 3.82
CA ILE A 412 14.18 15.64 3.18
C ILE A 412 14.98 16.66 4.01
N THR A 413 14.95 16.59 5.34
CA THR A 413 15.64 17.54 6.22
C THR A 413 17.12 17.22 6.46
N GLU A 414 17.49 15.94 6.50
CA GLU A 414 18.84 15.48 6.86
C GLU A 414 19.74 15.16 5.64
N THR A 415 19.18 15.08 4.43
CA THR A 415 19.99 14.93 3.22
C THR A 415 20.61 16.29 2.85
N PRO A 416 21.90 16.39 2.48
CA PRO A 416 22.59 17.65 2.16
C PRO A 416 22.05 18.43 0.94
N LEU A 417 20.91 18.03 0.38
CA LEU A 417 20.32 18.61 -0.81
C LEU A 417 19.28 19.68 -0.41
N ALA A 418 19.71 20.94 -0.50
CA ALA A 418 18.91 22.14 -0.72
C ALA A 418 17.98 22.66 0.40
N GLN A 419 18.55 23.46 1.30
CA GLN A 419 17.86 24.45 2.15
C GLN A 419 16.92 25.46 1.42
N ARG A 420 16.71 25.35 0.10
CA ARG A 420 15.85 26.27 -0.69
C ARG A 420 14.81 25.57 -1.59
N LEU A 421 14.75 24.23 -1.62
CA LEU A 421 13.80 23.43 -2.43
C LEU A 421 12.92 22.46 -1.60
N GLN A 422 13.18 22.35 -0.29
CA GLN A 422 12.58 21.37 0.62
C GLN A 422 11.05 21.44 0.71
N GLU A 423 10.44 22.63 0.76
CA GLU A 423 8.97 22.73 0.95
C GLU A 423 8.18 22.13 -0.22
N LYS A 424 8.63 22.38 -1.46
CA LYS A 424 7.95 21.86 -2.66
C LYS A 424 8.12 20.34 -2.79
N GLU A 425 9.28 19.81 -2.40
CA GLU A 425 9.57 18.38 -2.40
C GLU A 425 8.83 17.64 -1.27
N ILE A 426 8.75 18.22 -0.07
CA ILE A 426 7.91 17.72 1.04
C ILE A 426 6.48 17.63 0.57
N LYS A 427 5.94 18.73 0.04
CA LYS A 427 4.55 18.77 -0.42
C LYS A 427 4.30 17.71 -1.49
N MET A 428 5.21 17.53 -2.45
CA MET A 428 5.09 16.50 -3.47
C MET A 428 5.04 15.09 -2.87
N HIS A 429 5.97 14.74 -1.98
CA HIS A 429 6.03 13.41 -1.38
C HIS A 429 4.87 13.13 -0.41
N VAL A 430 4.46 14.11 0.37
CA VAL A 430 3.29 13.99 1.26
C VAL A 430 2.00 13.84 0.44
N THR A 431 1.87 14.58 -0.66
CA THR A 431 0.73 14.45 -1.58
C THR A 431 0.70 13.06 -2.23
N GLU A 432 1.85 12.57 -2.69
CA GLU A 432 1.97 11.20 -3.23
C GLU A 432 1.60 10.15 -2.16
N PHE A 433 2.06 10.34 -0.92
CA PHE A 433 1.74 9.48 0.21
C PHE A 433 0.23 9.44 0.48
N TYR A 434 -0.41 10.62 0.55
CA TYR A 434 -1.85 10.75 0.76
C TYR A 434 -2.65 9.97 -0.28
N TYR A 435 -2.43 10.24 -1.57
CA TYR A 435 -3.20 9.59 -2.64
C TYR A 435 -2.94 8.09 -2.70
N ALA A 436 -1.70 7.65 -2.50
CA ALA A 436 -1.37 6.24 -2.49
C ALA A 436 -2.01 5.51 -1.31
N LEU A 437 -2.00 6.10 -0.10
CA LEU A 437 -2.64 5.50 1.07
C LEU A 437 -4.17 5.48 0.94
N ALA A 438 -4.77 6.59 0.51
CA ALA A 438 -6.22 6.68 0.30
C ALA A 438 -6.70 5.70 -0.79
N GLY A 439 -5.96 5.60 -1.90
CA GLY A 439 -6.26 4.65 -2.97
C GLY A 439 -6.14 3.19 -2.51
N LEU A 440 -5.16 2.89 -1.66
CA LEU A 440 -4.97 1.55 -1.10
C LEU A 440 -6.09 1.17 -0.11
N LEU A 441 -6.46 2.08 0.80
CA LEU A 441 -7.49 1.83 1.80
C LEU A 441 -8.90 1.71 1.19
N ASN A 442 -9.15 2.39 0.07
CA ASN A 442 -10.40 2.32 -0.67
C ASN A 442 -10.40 1.26 -1.79
N HIS A 443 -9.39 0.39 -1.86
CA HIS A 443 -9.28 -0.58 -2.95
C HIS A 443 -10.25 -1.77 -2.74
N PRO A 444 -11.20 -2.04 -3.67
CA PRO A 444 -12.26 -3.04 -3.48
C PRO A 444 -11.77 -4.49 -3.28
N LYS A 445 -10.56 -4.83 -3.75
CA LYS A 445 -9.97 -6.17 -3.54
C LYS A 445 -9.39 -6.38 -2.14
N LEU A 446 -9.32 -5.34 -1.31
CA LEU A 446 -8.76 -5.38 0.04
C LEU A 446 -9.89 -5.37 1.10
N ASN A 447 -10.81 -6.33 0.97
CA ASN A 447 -12.07 -6.38 1.74
C ASN A 447 -11.87 -6.31 3.26
N SER A 448 -10.74 -6.81 3.77
CA SER A 448 -10.46 -6.83 5.21
C SER A 448 -10.22 -5.43 5.80
N THR A 449 -9.79 -4.47 4.97
CA THR A 449 -9.44 -3.09 5.37
C THR A 449 -10.30 -2.03 4.69
N PHE A 450 -11.06 -2.40 3.67
CA PHE A 450 -11.97 -1.52 2.92
C PHE A 450 -12.94 -0.79 3.86
N ASN A 451 -13.01 0.55 3.73
CA ASN A 451 -13.85 1.44 4.55
C ASN A 451 -13.63 1.34 6.08
N LYS A 452 -12.50 0.81 6.54
CA LYS A 452 -12.16 0.73 7.98
C LYS A 452 -11.24 1.84 8.47
N ALA A 453 -10.72 2.65 7.55
CA ALA A 453 -10.01 3.86 7.87
C ALA A 453 -10.23 4.93 6.79
N ARG A 454 -10.10 6.19 7.18
CA ARG A 454 -10.17 7.36 6.30
C ARG A 454 -8.92 8.20 6.45
N VAL A 455 -8.36 8.64 5.33
CA VAL A 455 -7.22 9.57 5.32
C VAL A 455 -7.73 10.99 5.21
N ILE A 456 -7.26 11.89 6.08
CA ILE A 456 -7.57 13.31 6.07
C ILE A 456 -6.26 14.08 5.84
N SER A 457 -6.14 14.72 4.67
CA SER A 457 -5.05 15.68 4.43
C SER A 457 -5.45 17.06 4.93
N TYR A 458 -4.53 17.81 5.54
CA TYR A 458 -4.79 19.19 5.95
C TYR A 458 -3.57 20.09 5.80
N ASN A 459 -3.82 21.37 5.59
CA ASN A 459 -2.82 22.42 5.60
C ASN A 459 -3.05 23.35 6.80
N GLY A 460 -2.25 23.17 7.86
CA GLY A 460 -2.34 23.97 9.08
C GLY A 460 -1.98 25.44 8.90
N ASP A 461 -1.24 25.77 7.83
CA ASP A 461 -0.73 27.11 7.55
C ASP A 461 -1.74 27.99 6.77
N GLN A 462 -2.89 27.42 6.40
CA GLN A 462 -3.92 28.14 5.65
C GLN A 462 -4.69 29.11 6.57
N ASP A 463 -4.83 30.37 6.13
CA ASP A 463 -5.59 31.39 6.86
C ASP A 463 -7.03 30.94 7.17
N GLY A 464 -7.40 31.01 8.46
CA GLY A 464 -8.72 30.63 8.95
C GLY A 464 -8.97 29.12 9.07
N PHE A 465 -7.96 28.28 8.84
CA PHE A 465 -8.07 26.83 9.01
C PHE A 465 -8.25 26.45 10.48
N VAL A 466 -9.16 25.51 10.74
CA VAL A 466 -9.40 24.95 12.08
C VAL A 466 -9.41 23.42 12.00
N LEU A 467 -8.40 22.76 12.60
CA LEU A 467 -8.25 21.30 12.50
C LEU A 467 -9.46 20.54 13.07
N ALA A 468 -10.01 21.01 14.21
CA ALA A 468 -11.17 20.40 14.83
C ALA A 468 -12.39 20.38 13.90
N ASP A 469 -12.58 21.42 13.08
CA ASP A 469 -13.71 21.49 12.14
C ASP A 469 -13.54 20.50 10.97
N GLU A 470 -12.32 20.32 10.46
CA GLU A 470 -12.06 19.35 9.38
C GLU A 470 -12.24 17.91 9.86
N ILE A 471 -11.79 17.60 11.09
CA ILE A 471 -12.03 16.28 11.71
C ILE A 471 -13.53 16.06 11.95
N LEU A 472 -14.24 17.04 12.51
CA LEU A 472 -15.69 16.93 12.77
C LEU A 472 -16.48 16.74 11.49
N LYS A 473 -16.11 17.41 10.41
CA LYS A 473 -16.72 17.22 9.09
C LYS A 473 -16.60 15.77 8.63
N ALA A 474 -15.41 15.17 8.74
CA ALA A 474 -15.20 13.76 8.42
C ALA A 474 -16.01 12.82 9.32
N ILE A 475 -15.99 13.05 10.64
CA ILE A 475 -16.75 12.27 11.62
C ILE A 475 -18.25 12.30 11.31
N LYS A 476 -18.82 13.49 11.10
CA LYS A 476 -20.25 13.64 10.80
C LYS A 476 -20.63 12.96 9.50
N GLN A 477 -19.81 13.05 8.47
CA GLN A 477 -20.04 12.31 7.21
C GLN A 477 -20.08 10.80 7.46
N ASP A 478 -19.17 10.27 8.27
CA ASP A 478 -19.10 8.84 8.53
C ASP A 478 -20.24 8.34 9.42
N LEU A 479 -20.69 9.14 10.38
CA LEU A 479 -21.89 8.86 11.19
C LEU A 479 -23.18 8.90 10.36
N ILE A 480 -23.28 9.82 9.38
CA ILE A 480 -24.44 9.94 8.48
C ILE A 480 -24.43 8.84 7.40
N SER A 481 -23.25 8.38 6.99
CA SER A 481 -23.09 7.26 6.04
C SER A 481 -23.31 5.89 6.67
N GLY A 482 -23.46 5.83 8.00
CA GLY A 482 -24.01 4.68 8.69
C GLY A 482 -25.46 4.48 8.25
N ASP A 483 -25.66 3.47 7.41
CA ASP A 483 -26.92 3.02 6.80
C ASP A 483 -27.38 3.80 5.55
N MET A 484 -26.90 3.38 4.38
CA MET A 484 -27.70 2.69 3.35
C MET A 484 -26.96 2.72 2.00
N GLU A 485 -26.53 1.56 1.52
CA GLU A 485 -26.09 1.37 0.14
C GLU A 485 -27.33 1.19 -0.74
N TYR A 486 -27.60 2.15 -1.63
CA TYR A 486 -28.72 2.04 -2.56
C TYR A 486 -28.23 1.44 -3.88
N LEU A 487 -28.79 0.28 -4.22
CA LEU A 487 -28.61 -0.33 -5.54
C LEU A 487 -29.78 0.10 -6.43
N PHE A 488 -29.48 0.65 -7.59
CA PHE A 488 -30.47 1.04 -8.59
C PHE A 488 -30.03 0.60 -9.99
N VAL A 489 -31.00 0.43 -10.89
CA VAL A 489 -30.74 0.17 -12.30
C VAL A 489 -30.98 1.48 -13.05
N GLY A 490 -29.90 2.07 -13.57
CA GLY A 490 -29.95 3.29 -14.37
C GLY A 490 -29.39 3.07 -15.77
N GLN A 491 -29.92 3.81 -16.74
CA GLN A 491 -29.39 3.82 -18.10
C GLN A 491 -29.38 5.26 -18.63
N PHE A 492 -28.27 5.68 -19.25
CA PHE A 492 -28.26 6.89 -20.07
C PHE A 492 -29.00 6.63 -21.38
N PRO A 493 -29.99 7.45 -21.75
CA PRO A 493 -30.63 7.33 -23.04
C PRO A 493 -29.59 7.47 -24.16
N ALA A 494 -29.48 6.47 -25.03
CA ALA A 494 -28.51 6.44 -26.13
C ALA A 494 -28.53 7.73 -27.00
N PRO A 495 -29.69 8.37 -27.28
CA PRO A 495 -29.71 9.64 -28.00
C PRO A 495 -28.95 10.78 -27.30
N LEU A 496 -28.93 10.81 -25.96
CA LEU A 496 -28.20 11.84 -25.21
C LEU A 496 -26.68 11.63 -25.28
N ALA A 497 -26.23 10.37 -25.25
CA ALA A 497 -24.82 10.04 -25.48
C ALA A 497 -24.36 10.46 -26.88
N CYS A 498 -25.24 10.32 -27.88
CA CYS A 498 -24.98 10.79 -29.24
C CYS A 498 -24.87 12.33 -29.30
N ILE A 499 -25.81 13.06 -28.70
CA ILE A 499 -25.78 14.54 -28.63
C ILE A 499 -24.49 15.03 -27.95
N LYS A 500 -24.09 14.42 -26.84
CA LYS A 500 -22.83 14.75 -26.16
C LYS A 500 -21.61 14.48 -27.06
N GLY A 501 -21.60 13.34 -27.75
CA GLY A 501 -20.55 13.01 -28.72
C GLY A 501 -20.46 14.01 -29.87
N MET A 502 -21.60 14.51 -30.36
CA MET A 502 -21.62 15.56 -31.40
C MET A 502 -21.01 16.87 -30.91
N TYR A 503 -21.33 17.29 -29.68
CA TYR A 503 -20.73 18.47 -29.04
C TYR A 503 -19.21 18.30 -28.83
N ASP A 504 -18.77 17.17 -28.26
CA ASP A 504 -17.36 16.92 -27.95
C ASP A 504 -16.47 16.87 -29.20
N LEU A 505 -17.00 16.28 -30.27
CA LEU A 505 -16.32 16.19 -31.56
C LEU A 505 -16.45 17.48 -32.39
N LYS A 506 -17.14 18.51 -31.85
CA LYS A 506 -17.48 19.78 -32.55
C LYS A 506 -18.13 19.55 -33.91
N VAL A 507 -18.89 18.46 -34.04
CA VAL A 507 -19.57 18.08 -35.27
C VAL A 507 -20.73 19.05 -35.49
N ALA A 508 -20.85 19.56 -36.72
CA ALA A 508 -21.87 20.53 -37.14
C ALA A 508 -21.87 21.89 -36.39
N GLY A 509 -20.79 22.25 -35.69
CA GLY A 509 -20.67 23.54 -35.01
C GLY A 509 -21.58 23.69 -33.79
N MET A 510 -22.06 22.57 -33.22
CA MET A 510 -22.97 22.56 -32.09
C MET A 510 -22.36 23.25 -30.86
N THR A 511 -23.05 24.27 -30.37
CA THR A 511 -22.67 25.02 -29.16
C THR A 511 -23.20 24.34 -27.89
N LEU A 512 -22.66 24.72 -26.73
CA LEU A 512 -23.11 24.21 -25.43
C LEU A 512 -24.58 24.56 -25.14
N GLU A 513 -25.02 25.75 -25.56
CA GLU A 513 -26.41 26.20 -25.42
C GLU A 513 -27.36 25.36 -26.28
N GLU A 514 -26.98 25.09 -27.53
CA GLU A 514 -27.75 24.23 -28.43
C GLU A 514 -27.83 22.80 -27.92
N MET A 515 -26.70 22.22 -27.48
CA MET A 515 -26.67 20.89 -26.86
C MET A 515 -27.64 20.82 -25.67
N THR A 516 -27.55 21.76 -24.74
CA THR A 516 -28.42 21.84 -23.55
C THR A 516 -29.90 21.97 -23.93
N SER A 517 -30.20 22.78 -24.95
CA SER A 517 -31.56 22.94 -25.49
C SER A 517 -32.11 21.63 -26.08
N GLN A 518 -31.29 20.88 -26.83
CA GLN A 518 -31.70 19.59 -27.41
C GLN A 518 -31.93 18.51 -26.34
N VAL A 519 -31.07 18.45 -25.32
CA VAL A 519 -31.26 17.54 -24.17
C VAL A 519 -32.59 17.85 -23.48
N LYS A 520 -32.90 19.13 -23.21
CA LYS A 520 -34.17 19.53 -22.59
C LYS A 520 -35.39 19.12 -23.42
N LYS A 521 -35.35 19.34 -24.74
CA LYS A 521 -36.42 18.91 -25.66
C LYS A 521 -36.62 17.41 -25.63
N PHE A 522 -35.53 16.64 -25.71
CA PHE A 522 -35.59 15.19 -25.62
C PHE A 522 -36.23 14.71 -24.31
N CYS A 523 -35.85 15.28 -23.18
CA CYS A 523 -36.45 14.95 -21.89
C CYS A 523 -37.95 15.26 -21.82
N GLN A 524 -38.39 16.38 -22.42
CA GLN A 524 -39.82 16.73 -22.49
C GLN A 524 -40.61 15.75 -23.36
N GLU A 525 -40.06 15.36 -24.51
CA GLU A 525 -40.68 14.40 -25.42
C GLU A 525 -40.81 13.02 -24.77
N ILE A 526 -39.75 12.51 -24.12
CA ILE A 526 -39.86 11.21 -23.43
C ILE A 526 -40.87 11.29 -22.29
N LYS A 527 -40.90 12.38 -21.51
CA LYS A 527 -41.95 12.55 -20.48
C LYS A 527 -43.35 12.51 -21.07
N SER A 528 -43.58 13.19 -22.19
CA SER A 528 -44.85 13.17 -22.93
C SER A 528 -45.24 11.77 -23.41
N VAL A 529 -44.26 11.01 -23.93
CA VAL A 529 -44.45 9.63 -24.38
C VAL A 529 -44.78 8.70 -23.22
N LEU A 530 -44.08 8.80 -22.09
CA LEU A 530 -44.33 7.95 -20.93
C LEU A 530 -45.67 8.25 -20.24
N GLN A 531 -46.14 9.51 -20.32
CA GLN A 531 -47.41 9.95 -19.73
C GLN A 531 -48.63 9.73 -20.65
N HIS A 532 -48.43 9.26 -21.90
CA HIS A 532 -49.54 9.01 -22.81
C HIS A 532 -50.40 7.81 -22.35
N GLY A 533 -51.72 7.87 -22.61
CA GLY A 533 -52.71 6.95 -22.00
C GLY A 533 -52.53 5.45 -22.23
N ASN A 534 -51.67 5.03 -23.18
CA ASN A 534 -51.34 3.61 -23.42
C ASN A 534 -50.07 3.13 -22.69
N SER A 535 -49.37 3.99 -21.95
CA SER A 535 -48.11 3.70 -21.25
C SER A 535 -48.16 3.90 -19.73
N ALA A 536 -49.37 4.02 -19.15
CA ALA A 536 -49.56 4.23 -17.71
C ALA A 536 -48.88 3.17 -16.80
N HIS A 537 -48.57 1.99 -17.33
CA HIS A 537 -47.80 0.95 -16.64
C HIS A 537 -46.29 1.29 -16.55
N PHE A 538 -45.74 2.04 -17.50
CA PHE A 538 -44.33 2.45 -17.50
C PHE A 538 -44.07 3.67 -16.61
N SER A 539 -45.05 4.55 -16.46
CA SER A 539 -44.92 5.74 -15.60
C SER A 539 -44.77 5.41 -14.11
N SER A 540 -45.18 4.22 -13.66
CA SER A 540 -44.94 3.74 -12.28
C SER A 540 -43.68 2.89 -12.13
N GLN A 541 -42.96 2.59 -13.21
CA GLN A 541 -41.79 1.71 -13.22
C GLN A 541 -40.50 2.41 -13.68
N CYS A 542 -40.61 3.61 -14.22
CA CYS A 542 -39.48 4.36 -14.76
C CYS A 542 -39.59 5.84 -14.37
N GLU A 543 -38.58 6.34 -13.68
CA GLU A 543 -38.44 7.77 -13.37
C GLU A 543 -37.37 8.38 -14.28
N ILE A 544 -37.71 9.48 -14.95
CA ILE A 544 -36.73 10.26 -15.72
C ILE A 544 -36.14 11.31 -14.79
N ILE A 545 -34.86 11.13 -14.48
CA ILE A 545 -34.09 12.07 -13.69
C ILE A 545 -33.34 12.99 -14.65
N PHE A 546 -33.61 14.28 -14.52
CA PHE A 546 -32.86 15.33 -15.18
C PHE A 546 -32.02 16.00 -14.10
N ASP A 547 -30.70 15.87 -14.21
CA ASP A 547 -29.73 16.40 -13.27
C ASP A 547 -28.78 17.32 -14.03
N ASP A 548 -28.44 18.45 -13.41
CA ASP A 548 -27.41 19.36 -13.88
C ASP A 548 -26.19 19.15 -12.99
N ASP A 549 -25.24 18.37 -13.52
CA ASP A 549 -24.03 17.94 -12.83
C ASP A 549 -23.08 19.10 -12.47
N THR A 550 -23.37 20.31 -12.95
CA THR A 550 -22.67 21.54 -12.53
C THR A 550 -23.14 22.08 -11.18
N THR A 551 -24.33 21.69 -10.71
CA THR A 551 -24.97 22.26 -9.51
C THR A 551 -25.01 21.30 -8.33
N THR A 552 -25.20 20.01 -8.59
CA THR A 552 -25.26 18.94 -7.58
C THR A 552 -24.61 17.68 -8.12
N SER A 553 -23.97 16.90 -7.25
CA SER A 553 -23.47 15.60 -7.66
C SER A 553 -24.65 14.67 -7.96
N LEU A 554 -24.57 13.94 -9.07
CA LEU A 554 -25.54 12.89 -9.43
C LEU A 554 -25.75 11.92 -8.27
N SER A 555 -24.71 11.61 -7.48
CA SER A 555 -24.83 10.75 -6.29
C SER A 555 -25.81 11.30 -5.25
N ASP A 556 -25.79 12.61 -5.03
CA ASP A 556 -26.57 13.28 -4.01
C ASP A 556 -28.03 13.41 -4.47
N GLU A 557 -28.24 13.70 -5.75
CA GLU A 557 -29.57 13.71 -6.35
C GLU A 557 -30.19 12.31 -6.35
N MET A 558 -29.42 11.25 -6.67
CA MET A 558 -29.90 9.87 -6.58
C MET A 558 -30.23 9.47 -5.14
N ALA A 559 -29.37 9.80 -4.17
CA ALA A 559 -29.61 9.52 -2.76
C ALA A 559 -30.87 10.25 -2.25
N ARG A 560 -31.11 11.48 -2.69
CA ARG A 560 -32.31 12.25 -2.34
C ARG A 560 -33.59 11.61 -2.88
N ARG A 561 -33.57 11.09 -4.11
CA ARG A 561 -34.71 10.41 -4.74
C ARG A 561 -34.99 9.05 -4.12
N LEU A 562 -33.95 8.28 -3.84
CA LEU A 562 -34.07 6.94 -3.26
C LEU A 562 -34.55 6.99 -1.80
N LYS A 563 -34.31 8.09 -1.08
CA LYS A 563 -34.88 8.35 0.25
C LYS A 563 -36.39 8.66 0.22
N ASN A 564 -36.94 9.11 -0.91
CA ASN A 564 -38.35 9.46 -1.08
C ASN A 564 -38.89 8.89 -2.41
N PRO A 565 -39.02 7.56 -2.56
CA PRO A 565 -39.50 6.96 -3.79
C PRO A 565 -40.93 7.42 -4.11
N ILE A 566 -41.18 7.77 -5.37
CA ILE A 566 -42.54 8.03 -5.87
C ILE A 566 -43.28 6.69 -5.86
N GLY A 567 -44.39 6.63 -5.13
CA GLY A 567 -45.22 5.42 -4.94
C GLY A 567 -45.95 4.96 -6.19
#